data_AF-A0A7C3Y4M2-F1
#
_entry.id   AF-A0A7C3Y4M2-F1
#
_cell.length_a   1.000
_cell.length_b   1.000
_cell.length_c   1.000
_cell.angle_alpha   90.00
_cell.angle_beta   90.00
_cell.angle_gamma   90.00
#
_symmetry.space_group_name_H-M   'P 1'
#
loop_
_entity.id
_entity.type
_entity.pdbx_description
1 polymer ?
#
loop_
_entity_poly.entity_id
_entity_poly.type
_entity_poly.pdbx_seq_one_letter_code
_entity_poly.pdbx_strand_id
1 'polypeptide(L)'
;MSRTGETVDSVRAQGVRAVAAEFYRELKRVRRQRRIGNPWGYFFIAPAVIMYIVFQAWPILRGLFMAFSDYRWLLPETHGLAGFNGLANWIEMFHDETFWRSLGIAINFSLMFLPAALVLSLVTAVLISKVNNHIAAGAFRVIAYMPVVLPISVAMM
;
A
#
# COMPACT_ATOMS: atom_id res chain seq x y z
N MET A 1 54.81 -11.21 23.38
CA MET A 1 54.08 -10.76 22.17
C MET A 1 52.56 -10.68 22.48
N SER A 2 52.14 -9.92 23.51
CA SER A 2 50.75 -9.99 24.05
C SER A 2 50.18 -8.67 24.60
N ARG A 3 50.69 -7.50 24.15
CA ARG A 3 50.27 -6.18 24.69
C ARG A 3 49.37 -5.34 23.75
N THR A 4 49.02 -5.85 22.56
CA THR A 4 48.26 -5.10 21.54
C THR A 4 46.77 -5.44 21.50
N GLY A 5 46.29 -6.43 22.26
CA GLY A 5 44.86 -6.80 22.29
C GLY A 5 43.98 -5.89 23.15
N GLU A 6 44.47 -5.44 24.31
CA GLU A 6 43.69 -4.64 25.26
C GLU A 6 43.35 -3.22 24.74
N THR A 7 44.22 -2.65 23.91
CA THR A 7 44.02 -1.31 23.35
C THR A 7 42.92 -1.29 22.29
N VAL A 8 42.79 -2.34 21.47
CA VAL A 8 41.77 -2.40 20.40
C VAL A 8 40.36 -2.56 20.99
N ASP A 9 40.20 -3.39 22.02
CA ASP A 9 38.91 -3.61 22.67
C ASP A 9 38.45 -2.38 23.47
N SER A 10 39.39 -1.65 24.09
CA SER A 10 39.08 -0.40 24.79
C SER A 10 38.62 0.73 23.85
N VAL A 11 39.24 0.84 22.66
CA VAL A 11 38.84 1.80 21.61
C VAL A 11 37.48 1.45 21.02
N ARG A 12 37.19 0.16 20.80
CA ARG A 12 35.89 -0.32 20.33
C ARG A 12 34.78 -0.04 21.35
N ALA A 13 35.05 -0.26 22.63
CA ALA A 13 34.11 0.04 23.71
C ALA A 13 33.84 1.55 23.86
N GLN A 14 34.85 2.40 23.65
CA GLN A 14 34.68 3.85 23.63
C GLN A 14 33.89 4.33 22.41
N GLY A 15 34.15 3.76 21.23
CA GLY A 15 33.40 4.06 20.01
C GLY A 15 31.91 3.70 20.12
N VAL A 16 31.60 2.52 20.67
CA VAL A 16 30.20 2.09 20.89
C VAL A 16 29.47 3.04 21.86
N ARG A 17 30.14 3.50 22.92
CA ARG A 17 29.56 4.45 23.88
C ARG A 17 29.35 5.84 23.28
N ALA A 18 30.27 6.31 22.45
CA ALA A 18 30.15 7.59 21.76
C ALA A 18 28.99 7.59 20.75
N VAL A 19 28.89 6.53 19.92
CA VAL A 19 27.80 6.35 18.96
C VAL A 19 26.46 6.22 19.66
N ALA A 20 26.38 5.47 20.76
CA ALA A 20 25.16 5.34 21.55
C ALA A 20 24.71 6.69 22.16
N ALA A 21 25.65 7.50 22.65
CA ALA A 21 25.36 8.82 23.22
C ALA A 21 24.95 9.86 22.17
N GLU A 22 25.46 9.74 20.94
CA GLU A 22 25.05 10.57 19.80
C GLU A 22 23.68 10.16 19.27
N PHE A 23 23.46 8.86 19.09
CA PHE A 23 22.16 8.30 18.70
C PHE A 23 21.06 8.70 19.70
N TYR A 24 21.33 8.62 21.00
CA TYR A 24 20.36 9.02 22.03
C TYR A 24 20.09 10.53 22.01
N ARG A 25 21.09 11.35 21.68
CA ARG A 25 20.93 12.81 21.52
C ARG A 25 20.09 13.15 20.29
N GLU A 26 20.32 12.49 19.16
CA GLU A 26 19.50 12.66 17.95
C GLU A 26 18.06 12.22 18.17
N LEU A 27 17.82 11.07 18.81
CA LEU A 27 16.47 10.63 19.19
C LEU A 27 15.76 11.67 20.07
N LYS A 28 16.46 12.24 21.04
CA LYS A 28 15.91 13.28 21.93
C LYS A 28 15.66 14.60 21.19
N ARG A 29 16.46 14.92 20.16
CA ARG A 29 16.30 16.10 19.31
C ARG A 29 15.07 15.98 18.41
N VAL A 30 14.89 14.84 17.73
CA VAL A 30 13.69 14.52 16.94
C VAL A 30 12.43 14.59 17.80
N ARG A 31 12.49 14.08 19.04
CA ARG A 31 11.36 14.12 19.98
C ARG A 31 11.05 15.54 20.48
N ARG A 32 12.05 16.40 20.64
CA ARG A 32 11.89 17.81 21.09
C ARG A 32 11.49 18.75 19.95
N GLN A 33 11.75 18.38 18.69
CA GLN A 33 11.30 19.12 17.51
C GLN A 33 9.84 18.81 17.12
N ARG A 34 9.23 17.75 17.67
CA ARG A 34 7.77 17.55 17.70
C ARG A 34 7.08 18.50 18.70
N ARG A 35 7.46 19.78 18.70
CA ARG A 35 6.61 20.83 19.28
C ARG A 35 5.32 20.78 18.47
N ILE A 36 4.21 20.55 19.15
CA ILE A 36 2.87 20.37 18.59
C ILE A 36 2.68 21.39 17.47
N GLY A 37 2.51 20.87 16.24
CA GLY A 37 2.52 21.66 15.02
C GLY A 37 1.42 22.73 15.05
N ASN A 38 1.70 23.84 14.38
CA ASN A 38 0.77 24.94 14.19
C ASN A 38 -0.65 24.42 13.86
N PRO A 39 -1.71 24.80 14.61
CA PRO A 39 -3.08 24.32 14.39
C PRO A 39 -3.58 24.55 12.95
N TRP A 40 -3.05 25.56 12.25
CA TRP A 40 -3.35 25.82 10.84
C TRP A 40 -2.98 24.66 9.92
N GLY A 41 -1.91 23.91 10.20
CA GLY A 41 -1.52 22.74 9.40
C GLY A 41 -2.57 21.62 9.43
N TYR A 42 -3.23 21.43 10.58
CA TYR A 42 -4.33 20.47 10.71
C TYR A 42 -5.58 20.93 9.97
N PHE A 43 -5.86 22.24 9.92
CA PHE A 43 -6.99 22.78 9.17
C PHE A 43 -6.85 22.57 7.65
N PHE A 44 -5.65 22.71 7.09
CA PHE A 44 -5.40 22.43 5.67
C PHE A 44 -5.51 20.94 5.32
N ILE A 45 -5.17 20.05 6.26
CA ILE A 45 -5.26 18.60 6.07
C ILE A 45 -6.69 18.08 6.35
N ALA A 46 -7.45 18.76 7.21
CA ALA A 46 -8.80 18.37 7.62
C ALA A 46 -9.74 18.03 6.46
N PRO A 47 -9.92 18.85 5.40
CA PRO A 47 -10.85 18.51 4.31
C PRO A 47 -10.44 17.24 3.56
N ALA A 48 -9.14 17.02 3.34
CA ALA A 48 -8.66 15.79 2.70
C ALA A 48 -8.91 14.56 3.59
N VAL A 49 -8.68 14.67 4.89
CA VAL A 49 -8.94 13.60 5.86
C VAL A 49 -10.43 13.31 5.99
N ILE A 50 -11.28 14.34 6.02
CA ILE A 50 -12.75 14.17 6.05
C ILE A 50 -13.21 13.42 4.80
N MET A 51 -12.75 13.82 3.61
CA MET A 51 -13.09 13.12 2.37
C MET A 51 -12.62 11.67 2.40
N TYR A 52 -11.39 11.40 2.85
CA TYR A 52 -10.90 10.04 3.03
C TYR A 52 -11.77 9.23 3.99
N ILE A 53 -12.15 9.80 5.14
CA ILE A 53 -12.97 9.09 6.13
C ILE A 53 -14.34 8.77 5.54
N VAL A 54 -15.02 9.74 4.92
CA VAL A 54 -16.38 9.58 4.42
C VAL A 54 -16.45 8.64 3.21
N PHE A 55 -15.51 8.76 2.27
CA PHE A 55 -15.59 8.03 1.00
C PHE A 55 -14.74 6.76 0.94
N GLN A 56 -13.71 6.62 1.79
CA GLN A 56 -12.85 5.44 1.82
C GLN A 56 -13.02 4.65 3.11
N ALA A 57 -12.76 5.27 4.27
CA ALA A 57 -12.70 4.54 5.53
C ALA A 57 -14.09 4.04 5.97
N TRP A 58 -15.10 4.90 5.88
CA TRP A 58 -16.48 4.58 6.26
C TRP A 58 -17.07 3.39 5.49
N PRO A 59 -17.04 3.35 4.14
CA PRO A 59 -17.57 2.18 3.42
C PRO A 59 -16.76 0.90 3.68
N ILE A 60 -15.44 0.99 3.88
CA ILE A 60 -14.62 -0.17 4.28
C ILE A 60 -15.06 -0.70 5.64
N LEU A 61 -15.18 0.16 6.64
CA LEU A 61 -15.60 -0.24 7.98
C LEU A 61 -17.02 -0.82 7.98
N ARG A 62 -17.94 -0.21 7.21
CA ARG A 62 -19.30 -0.72 7.04
C ARG A 62 -19.31 -2.08 6.35
N GLY A 63 -18.53 -2.26 5.27
CA GLY A 63 -18.40 -3.54 4.57
C GLY A 63 -17.80 -4.63 5.46
N LEU A 64 -16.82 -4.26 6.30
CA LEU A 64 -16.26 -5.18 7.29
C LEU A 64 -17.30 -5.60 8.33
N PHE A 65 -18.10 -4.67 8.85
CA PHE A 65 -19.20 -5.00 9.76
C PHE A 65 -20.26 -5.91 9.11
N MET A 66 -20.56 -5.66 7.83
CA MET A 66 -21.45 -6.52 7.04
C MET A 66 -20.90 -7.93 6.86
N ALA A 67 -19.57 -8.11 6.77
CA ALA A 67 -18.99 -9.45 6.64
C ALA A 67 -19.29 -10.37 7.86
N PHE A 68 -19.57 -9.79 9.03
CA PHE A 68 -19.95 -10.51 10.25
C PHE A 68 -21.47 -10.48 10.54
N SER A 69 -22.27 -10.00 9.59
CA SER A 69 -23.73 -9.90 9.72
C SER A 69 -24.42 -10.52 8.50
N ASP A 70 -25.55 -11.17 8.68
CA ASP A 70 -26.44 -11.61 7.60
C ASP A 70 -27.19 -10.40 7.00
N TYR A 71 -26.44 -9.55 6.30
CA TYR A 71 -26.96 -8.30 5.76
C TYR A 71 -27.66 -8.56 4.42
N ARG A 72 -28.99 -8.47 4.41
CA ARG A 72 -29.82 -8.68 3.22
C ARG A 72 -30.40 -7.33 2.79
N TRP A 73 -29.97 -6.84 1.63
CA TRP A 73 -30.42 -5.53 1.10
C TRP A 73 -31.94 -5.40 1.01
N LEU A 74 -32.63 -6.50 0.70
CA LEU A 74 -34.07 -6.57 0.50
C LEU A 74 -34.87 -6.73 1.80
N LEU A 75 -34.22 -7.05 2.94
CA LEU A 75 -34.88 -7.24 4.23
C LEU A 75 -34.33 -6.23 5.25
N PRO A 76 -35.05 -5.14 5.55
CA PRO A 76 -34.59 -4.11 6.49
C PRO A 76 -34.35 -4.63 7.91
N GLU A 77 -35.02 -5.71 8.29
CA GLU A 77 -34.94 -6.34 9.60
C GLU A 77 -33.60 -7.03 9.89
N THR A 78 -32.78 -7.31 8.87
CA THR A 78 -31.42 -7.83 9.07
C THR A 78 -30.35 -6.74 9.06
N HIS A 79 -30.75 -5.45 9.04
CA HIS A 79 -29.80 -4.34 9.05
C HIS A 79 -29.29 -4.04 10.46
N GLY A 80 -28.03 -3.59 10.55
CA GLY A 80 -27.40 -3.25 11.83
C GLY A 80 -27.09 -4.49 12.68
N LEU A 81 -27.26 -4.38 14.00
CA LEU A 81 -26.91 -5.44 14.96
C LEU A 81 -27.92 -6.61 14.97
N ALA A 82 -29.11 -6.43 14.38
CA ALA A 82 -30.14 -7.46 14.34
C ALA A 82 -29.76 -8.66 13.47
N GLY A 83 -28.92 -8.45 12.45
CA GLY A 83 -28.39 -9.49 11.58
C GLY A 83 -27.01 -10.04 12.00
N PHE A 84 -26.45 -9.66 13.15
CA PHE A 84 -25.09 -10.09 13.52
C PHE A 84 -25.03 -11.60 13.75
N ASN A 85 -24.33 -12.31 12.86
CA ASN A 85 -24.20 -13.78 12.89
C ASN A 85 -22.76 -14.26 13.20
N GLY A 86 -21.88 -13.32 13.54
CA GLY A 86 -20.50 -13.61 13.93
C GLY A 86 -19.70 -14.18 12.76
N LEU A 87 -19.21 -15.41 12.91
CA LEU A 87 -18.36 -16.08 11.92
C LEU A 87 -19.11 -17.01 10.96
N ALA A 88 -20.43 -17.09 11.04
CA ALA A 88 -21.22 -18.02 10.23
C ALA A 88 -20.98 -17.81 8.71
N ASN A 89 -21.00 -16.55 8.24
CA ASN A 89 -20.71 -16.19 6.85
C ASN A 89 -19.34 -16.69 6.37
N TRP A 90 -18.34 -16.61 7.24
CA TRP A 90 -16.98 -17.04 6.91
C TRP A 90 -16.91 -18.56 6.78
N ILE A 91 -17.54 -19.29 7.71
CA ILE A 91 -17.59 -20.75 7.67
C ILE A 91 -18.31 -21.23 6.40
N GLU A 92 -19.44 -20.59 6.05
CA GLU A 92 -20.18 -20.90 4.82
C GLU A 92 -19.32 -20.66 3.57
N MET A 93 -18.67 -19.49 3.47
CA MET A 93 -17.76 -19.16 2.38
C MET A 93 -16.60 -20.16 2.25
N PHE A 94 -16.05 -20.64 3.36
CA PHE A 94 -14.96 -21.63 3.36
C PHE A 94 -15.37 -23.00 2.79
N HIS A 95 -16.65 -23.36 2.87
CA HIS A 95 -17.17 -24.63 2.31
C HIS A 95 -17.76 -24.47 0.90
N ASP A 96 -17.85 -23.24 0.37
CA ASP A 96 -18.37 -22.99 -0.97
C ASP A 96 -17.30 -23.26 -2.04
N GLU A 97 -17.56 -24.25 -2.88
CA GLU A 97 -16.70 -24.61 -4.02
C GLU A 97 -16.59 -23.46 -5.04
N THR A 98 -17.65 -22.67 -5.21
CA THR A 98 -17.69 -21.54 -6.13
C THR A 98 -16.74 -20.44 -5.69
N PHE A 99 -16.65 -20.19 -4.38
CA PHE A 99 -15.69 -19.25 -3.80
C PHE A 99 -14.25 -19.66 -4.13
N TRP A 100 -13.87 -20.91 -3.85
CA TRP A 100 -12.53 -21.42 -4.11
C TRP A 100 -12.17 -21.43 -5.59
N ARG A 101 -13.12 -21.82 -6.45
CA ARG A 101 -12.92 -21.79 -7.91
C ARG A 101 -12.70 -20.37 -8.41
N SER A 102 -13.52 -19.42 -7.94
CA SER A 102 -13.40 -18.00 -8.33
C SER A 102 -12.11 -17.37 -7.82
N LEU A 103 -11.71 -17.69 -6.59
CA LEU A 103 -10.44 -17.27 -5.99
C LEU A 103 -9.25 -17.83 -6.79
N GLY A 104 -9.29 -19.11 -7.17
CA GLY A 104 -8.26 -19.73 -8.01
C GLY A 104 -8.11 -19.04 -9.37
N ILE A 105 -9.22 -18.70 -10.03
CA ILE A 105 -9.21 -17.94 -11.28
C ILE A 105 -8.60 -16.55 -11.07
N ALA A 106 -9.02 -15.83 -10.03
CA ALA A 106 -8.51 -14.49 -9.74
C ALA A 106 -7.01 -14.48 -9.44
N ILE A 107 -6.53 -15.44 -8.64
CA ILE A 107 -5.10 -15.59 -8.32
C ILE A 107 -4.31 -15.95 -9.57
N ASN A 108 -4.78 -16.93 -10.35
CA ASN A 108 -4.09 -17.37 -11.56
C ASN A 108 -4.00 -16.23 -12.59
N PHE A 109 -5.12 -15.51 -12.80
CA PHE A 109 -5.14 -14.31 -13.63
C PHE A 109 -4.14 -13.25 -13.15
N SER A 110 -4.14 -12.93 -11.85
CA SER A 110 -3.23 -11.93 -11.28
C SER A 110 -1.76 -12.34 -11.43
N LEU A 111 -1.46 -13.62 -11.21
CA LEU A 111 -0.11 -14.16 -11.30
C LEU A 111 0.40 -14.22 -12.74
N MET A 112 -0.47 -14.31 -13.73
CA MET A 112 -0.09 -14.22 -15.14
C MET A 112 0.01 -12.76 -15.60
N PHE A 113 -0.99 -11.95 -15.25
CA PHE A 113 -1.12 -10.57 -15.71
C PHE A 113 -0.05 -9.66 -15.11
N LEU A 114 0.20 -9.72 -13.80
CA LEU A 114 1.14 -8.80 -13.14
C LEU A 114 2.57 -8.97 -13.66
N PRO A 115 3.16 -10.19 -13.75
CA PRO A 115 4.49 -10.34 -14.30
C PRO A 115 4.56 -9.98 -15.78
N ALA A 116 3.55 -10.34 -16.57
CA ALA A 116 3.51 -9.98 -17.99
C ALA A 116 3.51 -8.46 -18.18
N ALA A 117 2.69 -7.73 -17.41
CA ALA A 117 2.64 -6.27 -17.43
C ALA A 117 3.97 -5.64 -16.98
N LEU A 118 4.61 -6.19 -15.94
CA LEU A 118 5.91 -5.71 -15.46
C LEU A 118 7.04 -5.96 -16.47
N VAL A 119 7.10 -7.16 -17.06
CA VAL A 119 8.09 -7.50 -18.09
C VAL A 119 7.90 -6.62 -19.31
N LEU A 120 6.67 -6.47 -19.80
CA LEU A 120 6.38 -5.64 -20.97
C LEU A 120 6.73 -4.18 -20.71
N SER A 121 6.31 -3.61 -19.57
CA SER A 121 6.62 -2.22 -19.23
C SER A 121 8.13 -1.99 -19.10
N LEU A 122 8.87 -2.92 -18.50
CA LEU A 122 10.32 -2.83 -18.36
C LEU A 122 11.02 -2.94 -19.73
N VAL A 123 10.62 -3.89 -20.57
CA VAL A 123 11.17 -4.05 -21.93
C VAL A 123 10.95 -2.77 -22.74
N THR A 124 9.72 -2.25 -22.75
CA THR A 124 9.40 -1.00 -23.45
C THR A 124 10.21 0.17 -22.89
N ALA A 125 10.36 0.29 -21.56
CA ALA A 125 11.16 1.34 -20.94
C ALA A 125 12.64 1.27 -21.36
N VAL A 126 13.24 0.07 -21.37
CA VAL A 126 14.63 -0.13 -21.79
C VAL A 126 14.81 0.17 -23.29
N LEU A 127 13.88 -0.25 -24.14
CA LEU A 127 13.91 0.04 -25.57
C LEU A 127 13.89 1.54 -25.83
N ILE A 128 12.97 2.27 -25.18
CA ILE A 128 12.88 3.73 -25.29
C ILE A 128 14.14 4.41 -24.75
N SER A 129 14.73 3.89 -23.66
CA SER A 129 15.95 4.47 -23.07
C SER A 129 17.18 4.35 -23.96
N LYS A 130 17.20 3.41 -24.91
CA LYS A 130 18.32 3.22 -25.86
C LYS A 130 18.21 4.09 -27.11
N VAL A 131 17.12 4.86 -27.28
CA VAL A 131 16.94 5.74 -28.43
C VAL A 131 17.77 7.02 -28.25
N ASN A 132 18.84 7.18 -29.05
CA ASN A 132 19.75 8.33 -28.97
C ASN A 132 19.11 9.67 -29.40
N ASN A 133 18.03 9.65 -30.19
CA ASN A 133 17.33 10.87 -30.59
C ASN A 133 16.22 11.21 -29.57
N HIS A 134 16.39 12.32 -28.86
CA HIS A 134 15.46 12.74 -27.80
C HIS A 134 14.03 12.99 -28.30
N ILE A 135 13.85 13.42 -29.56
CA ILE A 135 12.53 13.71 -30.14
C ILE A 135 11.80 12.40 -30.42
N ALA A 136 12.51 11.43 -31.01
CA ALA A 136 11.95 10.10 -31.27
C ALA A 136 11.61 9.36 -29.97
N ALA A 137 12.49 9.42 -28.96
CA ALA A 137 12.23 8.85 -27.64
C ALA A 137 10.99 9.45 -26.98
N GLY A 138 10.76 10.76 -27.14
CA GLY A 138 9.55 11.44 -26.68
C GLY A 138 8.29 10.94 -27.37
N ALA A 139 8.31 10.80 -28.70
CA ALA A 139 7.17 10.27 -29.46
C ALA A 139 6.80 8.83 -29.06
N PHE A 140 7.78 7.94 -28.88
CA PHE A 140 7.53 6.57 -28.41
C PHE A 140 6.94 6.51 -27.01
N ARG A 141 7.32 7.42 -26.10
CA ARG A 141 6.68 7.51 -24.78
C ARG A 141 5.21 7.88 -24.91
N VAL A 142 4.88 8.90 -25.70
CA VAL A 142 3.48 9.33 -25.89
C VAL A 142 2.63 8.20 -26.44
N ILE A 143 3.11 7.47 -27.45
CA ILE A 143 2.39 6.34 -28.03
C ILE A 143 2.20 5.21 -27.02
N ALA A 144 3.22 4.88 -26.23
CA ALA A 144 3.13 3.84 -25.21
C ALA A 144 2.18 4.22 -24.04
N TYR A 145 2.06 5.52 -23.72
CA TYR A 145 1.16 6.01 -22.67
C TYR A 145 -0.26 6.29 -23.14
N MET A 146 -0.50 6.53 -24.44
CA MET A 146 -1.83 6.79 -24.98
C MET A 146 -2.91 5.79 -24.52
N PRO A 147 -2.67 4.45 -24.57
CA PRO A 147 -3.67 3.47 -24.17
C PRO A 147 -4.09 3.58 -22.70
N VAL A 148 -3.18 4.03 -21.82
CA VAL A 148 -3.43 4.15 -20.38
C VAL A 148 -4.32 5.35 -20.07
N VAL A 149 -4.29 6.38 -20.92
CA VAL A 149 -5.11 7.58 -20.78
C VAL A 149 -6.51 7.38 -21.37
N LEU A 150 -6.66 6.44 -22.31
CA LEU A 150 -7.96 6.10 -22.86
C LEU A 150 -8.80 5.31 -21.85
N PRO A 151 -10.10 5.65 -21.69
CA PRO A 151 -11.00 4.83 -20.89
C PRO A 151 -11.05 3.39 -21.43
N ILE A 152 -11.04 2.41 -20.53
CA ILE A 152 -11.11 0.97 -20.89
C ILE A 152 -12.33 0.68 -21.77
N SER A 153 -13.44 1.40 -21.57
CA SER A 153 -14.66 1.28 -22.37
C SER A 153 -14.47 1.63 -23.84
N VAL A 154 -13.59 2.60 -24.16
CA VAL A 154 -13.29 3.00 -25.54
C VAL A 154 -12.29 2.06 -26.18
N ALA A 155 -11.39 1.48 -25.38
CA ALA A 155 -10.42 0.50 -25.87
C ALA A 155 -11.04 -0.89 -26.13
N MET A 156 -12.20 -1.18 -25.51
CA MET A 156 -12.93 -2.45 -25.67
C MET A 156 -13.95 -2.45 -26.82
N MET A 157 -14.36 -1.26 -27.31
CA MET A 157 -15.22 -1.12 -28.49
C MET A 157 -14.40 -1.14 -29.77
#